data_AF-A0A8H7IBG3-F1
#
_entry.id   AF-A0A8H7IBG3-F1
#
_cell.length_a   1.000
_cell.length_b   1.000
_cell.length_c   1.000
_cell.angle_alpha   90.00
_cell.angle_beta   90.00
_cell.angle_gamma   90.00
#
_symmetry.space_group_name_H-M   'P 1'
#
loop_
_entity.id
_entity.type
_entity.pdbx_description
1 polymer ?
#
loop_
_entity_poly.entity_id
_entity_poly.type
_entity_poly.pdbx_seq_one_letter_code
_entity_poly.pdbx_strand_id
1 'polypeptide(L)'
;MSTSNHNGFTNGATHALNGIPRRYYLLRDGEAGRSEVLWLERFDKFTAKVGASINWHFERGQVESSDEELWIATLLVNGHQLDVRGQGRKQQGAKAHLVEQLEVNGHMLLHKPLLPAFHATNEVESANCDINQMQFPAVDLDSEARLYYTNAEREKYESQATLFGIIVALEYLERAYVRDAINAAEYGLILLSQYKTMLKLVGDSVPSVEEFMRRYNMDHPAALHRVQVGVPATIEHSSDQQGSAETAKWVAETTQSFITFMDALNLKLRAKDQLHPRLQELMTGYARFKDSAKWEGRGKIVSWLITLNAMKASDEISEDQARQLLFDIDHAYHEFFSSLGGGKDSS
;
A
#
# COMPACT_ATOMS: atom_id res chain seq x y z
N MET A 1 37.90 -30.57 -6.60
CA MET A 1 37.97 -29.22 -6.01
C MET A 1 37.08 -28.33 -6.87
N SER A 2 35.87 -28.08 -6.38
CA SER A 2 34.78 -27.49 -7.16
C SER A 2 34.96 -25.98 -7.28
N THR A 3 34.99 -25.48 -8.51
CA THR A 3 35.00 -24.06 -8.86
C THR A 3 33.61 -23.47 -8.65
N SER A 4 33.43 -22.65 -7.61
CA SER A 4 32.19 -21.89 -7.40
C SER A 4 32.25 -20.58 -8.18
N ASN A 5 31.46 -20.50 -9.25
CA ASN A 5 31.03 -19.24 -9.85
C ASN A 5 30.35 -18.38 -8.77
N HIS A 6 30.93 -17.25 -8.40
CA HIS A 6 30.27 -16.22 -7.59
C HIS A 6 29.96 -15.00 -8.46
N ASN A 7 28.94 -15.15 -9.31
CA ASN A 7 28.16 -14.02 -9.85
C ASN A 7 27.25 -13.46 -8.74
N GLY A 8 27.87 -12.92 -7.69
CA GLY A 8 27.18 -12.33 -6.55
C GLY A 8 27.03 -10.83 -6.73
N PHE A 9 25.93 -10.38 -7.34
CA PHE A 9 25.37 -9.08 -7.02
C PHE A 9 24.90 -9.14 -5.57
N THR A 10 25.66 -8.56 -4.64
CA THR A 10 25.17 -8.38 -3.28
C THR A 10 24.17 -7.23 -3.25
N ASN A 11 22.92 -7.55 -3.60
CA ASN A 11 21.77 -6.94 -2.94
C ASN A 11 21.80 -7.37 -1.47
N GLY A 12 22.67 -6.73 -0.69
CA GLY A 12 22.71 -6.84 0.75
C GLY A 12 21.82 -5.77 1.34
N ALA A 13 20.50 -6.01 1.33
CA ALA A 13 19.61 -5.48 2.34
C ALA A 13 19.99 -6.14 3.68
N THR A 14 21.08 -5.67 4.28
CA THR A 14 21.42 -5.95 5.68
C THR A 14 21.40 -4.61 6.37
N HIS A 15 20.38 -4.41 7.20
CA HIS A 15 20.19 -3.34 8.17
C HIS A 15 21.35 -2.34 8.25
N ALA A 16 21.11 -1.13 7.72
CA ALA A 16 21.88 0.05 8.10
C ALA A 16 21.50 0.40 9.54
N LEU A 17 22.14 -0.27 10.50
CA LEU A 17 22.45 0.40 11.76
C LEU A 17 23.44 1.51 11.38
N ASN A 18 23.02 2.77 11.54
CA ASN A 18 23.79 4.00 11.32
C ASN A 18 23.80 4.47 9.85
N GLY A 19 22.95 5.47 9.55
CA GLY A 19 22.72 6.07 8.23
C GLY A 19 23.91 6.80 7.60
N ILE A 20 25.00 6.09 7.34
CA ILE A 20 26.11 6.56 6.53
C ILE A 20 25.86 6.08 5.09
N PRO A 21 25.73 6.97 4.09
CA PRO A 21 25.57 6.57 2.70
C PRO A 21 26.80 5.75 2.24
N ARG A 22 26.56 4.52 1.79
CA ARG A 22 27.63 3.65 1.24
C ARG A 22 28.25 4.32 0.01
N ARG A 23 29.54 4.66 0.08
CA ARG A 23 30.35 5.16 -1.03
C ARG A 23 30.47 4.06 -2.09
N TYR A 24 30.07 4.33 -3.33
CA TYR A 24 30.30 3.40 -4.43
C TYR A 24 31.75 3.55 -4.90
N TYR A 25 32.50 2.46 -4.86
CA TYR A 25 33.83 2.37 -5.44
C TYR A 25 33.71 1.57 -6.74
N LEU A 26 34.21 2.13 -7.85
CA LEU A 26 34.20 1.46 -9.16
C LEU A 26 35.42 0.55 -9.29
N LEU A 27 36.56 0.99 -8.75
CA LEU A 27 37.81 0.26 -8.66
C LEU A 27 37.90 -0.46 -7.30
N ARG A 28 38.37 -1.72 -7.31
CA ARG A 28 38.79 -2.43 -6.09
C ARG A 28 40.28 -2.25 -5.86
N ASP A 29 40.74 -2.52 -4.64
CA ASP A 29 42.17 -2.46 -4.28
C ASP A 29 43.02 -3.27 -5.27
N GLY A 30 43.92 -2.58 -5.99
CA GLY A 30 44.84 -3.18 -6.97
C GLY A 30 44.36 -3.23 -8.43
N GLU A 31 43.18 -2.68 -8.74
CA GLU A 31 42.63 -2.63 -10.11
C GLU A 31 42.97 -1.32 -10.88
N ALA A 32 43.60 -0.34 -10.21
CA ALA A 32 44.02 0.91 -10.82
C ALA A 32 44.99 0.69 -12.00
N GLY A 33 44.69 1.28 -13.15
CA GLY A 33 45.52 1.22 -14.35
C GLY A 33 45.44 -0.09 -15.15
N ARG A 34 44.63 -1.07 -14.75
CA ARG A 34 44.44 -2.32 -15.52
C ARG A 34 43.21 -2.19 -16.42
N SER A 35 43.43 -2.15 -17.74
CA SER A 35 42.38 -2.09 -18.75
C SER A 35 41.56 -3.37 -18.87
N GLU A 36 41.92 -4.45 -18.17
CA GLU A 36 41.29 -5.76 -18.31
C GLU A 36 40.00 -5.93 -17.46
N VAL A 37 38.93 -5.44 -18.09
CA VAL A 37 37.58 -6.03 -18.27
C VAL A 37 36.58 -6.11 -17.11
N LEU A 38 36.90 -6.31 -15.84
CA LEU A 38 35.80 -6.48 -14.85
C LEU A 38 35.15 -5.19 -14.36
N TRP A 39 35.89 -4.08 -14.29
CA TRP A 39 35.36 -2.80 -13.79
C TRP A 39 34.76 -1.95 -14.92
N LEU A 40 35.21 -2.12 -16.18
CA LEU A 40 34.66 -1.43 -17.35
C LEU A 40 33.18 -1.74 -17.54
N GLU A 41 32.79 -3.00 -17.39
CA GLU A 41 31.38 -3.43 -17.42
C GLU A 41 30.58 -2.90 -16.24
N ARG A 42 31.20 -2.75 -15.06
CA ARG A 42 30.55 -2.14 -13.89
C ARG A 42 30.30 -0.65 -14.14
N PHE A 43 31.24 0.03 -14.78
CA PHE A 43 31.09 1.43 -15.17
C PHE A 43 29.97 1.59 -16.20
N ASP A 44 29.91 0.74 -17.23
CA ASP A 44 28.82 0.80 -18.22
C ASP A 44 27.44 0.54 -17.60
N LYS A 45 27.35 -0.41 -16.66
CA LYS A 45 26.12 -0.66 -15.91
C LYS A 45 25.76 0.51 -14.99
N PHE A 46 26.77 1.17 -14.40
CA PHE A 46 26.57 2.35 -13.56
C PHE A 46 26.07 3.54 -14.38
N THR A 47 26.72 3.84 -15.52
CA THR A 47 26.32 4.94 -16.39
C THR A 47 24.92 4.73 -16.96
N ALA A 48 24.59 3.50 -17.37
CA ALA A 48 23.24 3.14 -17.81
C ALA A 48 22.17 3.34 -16.72
N LYS A 49 22.49 3.04 -15.46
CA LYS A 49 21.55 3.20 -14.35
C LYS A 49 21.35 4.65 -13.90
N VAL A 50 22.38 5.48 -14.03
CA VAL A 50 22.37 6.89 -13.61
C VAL A 50 21.97 7.84 -14.76
N GLY A 51 21.77 7.32 -15.98
CA GLY A 51 21.48 8.15 -17.15
C GLY A 51 22.69 8.97 -17.62
N ALA A 52 23.89 8.47 -17.35
CA ALA A 52 25.14 9.05 -17.82
C ALA A 52 25.62 8.39 -19.11
N SER A 53 26.29 9.14 -19.98
CA SER A 53 26.88 8.63 -21.23
C SER A 53 28.29 9.17 -21.39
N ILE A 54 29.15 8.43 -22.08
CA ILE A 54 30.52 8.88 -22.36
C ILE A 54 30.53 9.55 -23.71
N ASN A 55 30.98 10.80 -23.77
CA ASN A 55 31.32 11.45 -25.02
C ASN A 55 32.76 11.11 -25.41
N TRP A 56 32.95 10.84 -26.69
CA TRP A 56 34.26 10.49 -27.24
C TRP A 56 34.72 11.60 -28.15
N HIS A 57 35.85 12.19 -27.81
CA HIS A 57 36.53 13.17 -28.65
C HIS A 57 37.87 12.59 -29.09
N PHE A 58 38.26 12.94 -30.31
CA PHE A 58 39.56 12.59 -30.84
C PHE A 58 40.34 13.89 -31.01
N GLU A 59 41.43 14.03 -30.27
CA GLU A 59 42.24 15.24 -30.31
C GLU A 59 43.64 14.88 -30.81
N ARG A 60 44.05 15.55 -31.89
CA ARG A 60 45.41 15.44 -32.43
C ARG A 60 46.26 16.49 -31.72
N GLY A 61 47.02 16.08 -30.72
CA GLY A 61 47.90 16.99 -30.00
C GLY A 61 49.13 17.32 -30.86
N GLN A 62 49.31 18.59 -31.24
CA GLN A 62 50.65 19.08 -31.58
C GLN A 62 51.40 19.37 -30.28
N VAL A 63 52.17 18.39 -29.80
CA VAL A 63 53.21 18.62 -28.80
C VAL A 63 54.49 17.97 -29.31
N GLU A 64 55.57 18.73 -29.29
CA GLU A 64 56.86 18.41 -29.90
C GLU A 64 57.33 16.97 -29.59
N SER A 65 57.58 16.21 -30.66
CA SER A 65 58.30 14.91 -30.69
C SER A 65 57.50 13.60 -30.58
N SER A 66 56.16 13.57 -30.63
CA SER A 66 55.44 12.38 -31.11
C SER A 66 54.03 12.71 -31.60
N ASP A 67 53.71 12.32 -32.84
CA ASP A 67 52.33 12.29 -33.38
C ASP A 67 51.56 11.17 -32.66
N GLU A 68 51.11 11.43 -31.44
CA GLU A 68 50.29 10.49 -30.67
C GLU A 68 48.82 10.86 -30.76
N GLU A 69 48.08 10.05 -31.52
CA GLU A 69 46.63 10.08 -31.60
C GLU A 69 46.02 9.65 -30.25
N LEU A 70 45.35 10.58 -29.57
CA LEU A 70 44.77 10.36 -28.24
C LEU A 70 43.24 10.42 -28.29
N TRP A 71 42.63 9.36 -27.75
CA TRP A 71 41.21 9.34 -27.44
C TRP A 71 40.97 10.07 -26.14
N ILE A 72 39.96 10.95 -26.13
CA ILE A 72 39.50 11.67 -24.95
C ILE A 72 38.07 11.20 -24.64
N ALA A 73 37.86 10.80 -23.39
CA ALA A 73 36.57 10.41 -22.85
C ALA A 73 36.11 11.48 -21.84
N THR A 74 34.93 12.04 -22.03
CA THR A 74 34.28 12.95 -21.06
C THR A 74 32.92 12.39 -20.68
N LEU A 75 32.49 12.61 -19.44
CA LEU A 75 31.23 12.05 -18.94
C LEU A 75 30.12 13.10 -19.04
N LEU A 76 29.03 12.73 -19.72
CA LEU A 76 27.79 13.49 -19.80
C LEU A 76 26.78 12.90 -18.81
N VAL A 77 26.19 13.73 -17.96
CA VAL A 77 25.10 13.32 -17.06
C VAL A 77 23.89 14.19 -17.39
N ASN A 78 22.79 13.56 -17.82
CA ASN A 78 21.57 14.28 -18.24
C ASN A 78 21.82 15.41 -19.26
N GLY A 79 22.76 15.21 -20.19
CA GLY A 79 23.11 16.19 -21.24
C GLY A 79 24.16 17.24 -20.83
N HIS A 80 24.61 17.28 -19.57
CA HIS A 80 25.67 18.18 -19.12
C HIS A 80 27.02 17.46 -19.04
N GLN A 81 28.04 18.02 -19.69
CA GLN A 81 29.41 17.49 -19.65
C GLN A 81 30.09 17.87 -18.34
N LEU A 82 30.67 16.88 -17.66
CA LEU A 82 31.50 17.10 -16.49
C LEU A 82 32.90 17.54 -16.90
N ASP A 83 33.53 18.35 -16.06
CA ASP A 83 34.89 18.85 -16.24
C ASP A 83 35.99 17.78 -16.00
N VAL A 84 35.60 16.50 -15.99
CA VAL A 84 36.52 15.37 -15.84
C VAL A 84 36.71 14.70 -17.18
N ARG A 85 37.98 14.61 -17.61
CA ARG A 85 38.39 13.97 -18.86
C ARG A 85 39.39 12.86 -18.61
N GLY A 86 39.24 11.75 -19.34
CA GLY A 86 40.24 10.69 -19.43
C GLY A 86 40.86 10.65 -20.81
N GLN A 87 42.16 10.37 -20.89
CA GLN A 87 42.91 10.33 -22.16
C GLN A 87 43.65 9.00 -22.31
N GLY A 88 43.76 8.49 -23.54
CA GLY A 88 44.52 7.29 -23.82
C GLY A 88 44.64 6.95 -25.32
N ARG A 89 45.63 6.13 -25.67
CA ARG A 89 45.90 5.71 -27.07
C ARG A 89 44.80 4.84 -27.69
N LYS A 90 43.93 4.28 -26.85
CA LYS A 90 42.72 3.52 -27.25
C LYS A 90 41.55 4.01 -26.40
N GLN A 91 40.33 3.93 -26.91
CA GLN A 91 39.10 4.28 -26.17
C GLN A 91 39.03 3.60 -24.79
N GLN A 92 39.43 2.33 -24.71
CA GLN A 92 39.49 1.59 -23.45
C GLN A 92 40.46 2.19 -22.42
N GLY A 93 41.60 2.71 -22.88
CA GLY A 93 42.59 3.39 -22.02
C GLY A 93 42.11 4.77 -21.58
N ALA A 94 41.46 5.51 -22.48
CA ALA A 94 40.87 6.81 -22.14
C ALA A 94 39.75 6.68 -21.09
N LYS A 95 38.93 5.63 -21.19
CA LYS A 95 37.89 5.30 -20.21
C LYS A 95 38.46 4.85 -18.86
N ALA A 96 39.56 4.10 -18.84
CA ALA A 96 40.29 3.74 -17.62
C ALA A 96 40.77 4.97 -16.87
N HIS A 97 41.41 5.88 -17.59
CA HIS A 97 41.90 7.11 -17.01
C HIS A 97 40.75 8.03 -16.55
N LEU A 98 39.62 8.07 -17.26
CA LEU A 98 38.44 8.84 -16.84
C LEU A 98 37.90 8.35 -15.49
N VAL A 99 37.81 7.03 -15.28
CA VAL A 99 37.31 6.46 -14.03
C VAL A 99 38.25 6.71 -12.86
N GLU A 100 39.56 6.59 -13.09
CA GLU A 100 40.58 6.96 -12.10
C GLU A 100 40.44 8.43 -11.68
N GLN A 101 40.26 9.35 -12.64
CA GLN A 101 40.05 10.77 -12.35
C GLN A 101 38.74 11.03 -11.60
N LEU A 102 37.66 10.29 -11.89
CA LEU A 102 36.39 10.42 -11.16
C LEU A 102 36.50 9.96 -9.70
N GLU A 103 37.32 8.94 -9.43
CA GLU A 103 37.58 8.47 -8.08
C GLU A 103 38.51 9.40 -7.28
N VAL A 104 39.59 9.88 -7.91
CA VAL A 104 40.53 10.83 -7.29
C VAL A 104 39.83 12.14 -6.93
N ASN A 105 38.98 12.65 -7.82
CA ASN A 105 38.24 13.89 -7.59
C ASN A 105 37.04 13.71 -6.66
N GLY A 106 36.75 12.49 -6.20
CA GLY A 106 35.66 12.21 -5.25
C GLY A 106 34.30 12.68 -5.74
N HIS A 107 34.06 12.66 -7.05
CA HIS A 107 32.89 13.30 -7.66
C HIS A 107 31.60 12.73 -7.04
N MET A 108 30.67 13.62 -6.65
CA MET A 108 29.41 13.25 -5.96
C MET A 108 28.52 12.26 -6.74
N LEU A 109 28.81 11.98 -8.00
CA LEU A 109 28.13 10.96 -8.79
C LEU A 109 28.28 9.56 -8.18
N LEU A 110 29.44 9.25 -7.61
CA LEU A 110 29.72 7.98 -6.92
C LEU A 110 29.12 7.92 -5.50
N HIS A 111 28.59 9.04 -5.02
CA HIS A 111 27.99 9.19 -3.70
C HIS A 111 26.46 9.25 -3.73
N LYS A 112 25.84 9.39 -4.90
CA LYS A 112 24.38 9.38 -5.01
C LYS A 112 23.89 7.93 -4.89
N PRO A 113 22.99 7.61 -3.93
CA PRO A 113 22.31 6.32 -3.93
C PRO A 113 21.60 6.17 -5.27
N LEU A 114 21.69 4.98 -5.87
CA LEU A 114 21.15 4.67 -7.19
C LEU A 114 19.61 4.83 -7.18
N LEU A 115 19.15 6.06 -7.41
CA LEU A 115 17.73 6.37 -7.55
C LEU A 115 17.18 5.68 -8.81
N PRO A 116 15.91 5.24 -8.82
CA PRO A 116 15.27 4.71 -10.02
C PRO A 116 15.32 5.75 -11.14
N ALA A 117 15.60 5.29 -12.36
CA ALA A 117 15.66 6.17 -13.53
C ALA A 117 14.32 6.89 -13.72
N PHE A 118 14.33 8.21 -13.58
CA PHE A 118 13.21 9.04 -14.02
C PHE A 118 13.17 9.00 -15.54
N HIS A 119 12.11 8.41 -16.11
CA HIS A 119 11.78 8.59 -17.51
C HIS A 119 11.50 10.07 -17.75
N ALA A 120 12.47 10.79 -18.32
CA ALA A 120 12.22 12.10 -18.88
C ALA A 120 11.33 11.92 -20.11
N THR A 121 10.06 12.28 -20.00
CA THR A 121 9.20 12.49 -21.16
C THR A 121 9.77 13.66 -21.95
N ASN A 122 10.16 13.40 -23.21
CA ASN A 122 10.58 14.41 -24.17
C ASN A 122 9.39 15.29 -24.55
N GLU A 123 9.01 16.24 -23.69
CA GLU A 123 8.12 17.34 -24.04
C GLU A 123 8.59 18.60 -23.33
N VAL A 124 9.65 19.23 -23.86
CA VAL A 124 9.81 20.68 -23.73
C VAL A 124 10.29 21.20 -25.08
N GLU A 125 9.32 21.53 -25.93
CA GLU A 125 9.51 22.40 -27.08
C GLU A 125 10.04 23.75 -26.59
N SER A 126 11.24 24.11 -27.05
CA SER A 126 11.74 25.47 -27.29
C SER A 126 11.10 26.61 -26.47
N ALA A 127 11.52 26.75 -25.21
CA ALA A 127 11.50 28.05 -24.55
C ALA A 127 12.93 28.62 -24.58
N ASN A 128 13.12 29.66 -25.40
CA ASN A 128 14.34 30.44 -25.47
C ASN A 128 14.61 31.02 -24.07
N CYS A 129 15.51 30.41 -23.30
CA CYS A 129 15.82 30.86 -21.94
C CYS A 129 17.23 31.44 -21.95
N ASP A 130 17.31 32.77 -21.96
CA ASP A 130 18.56 33.50 -21.83
C ASP A 130 19.19 33.19 -20.45
N ILE A 131 20.27 32.42 -20.48
CA ILE A 131 21.00 31.88 -19.32
C ILE A 131 21.54 33.01 -18.40
N ASN A 132 21.61 34.25 -18.90
CA ASN A 132 22.13 35.41 -18.17
C ASN A 132 21.12 36.09 -17.23
N GLN A 133 19.88 35.60 -17.11
CA GLN A 133 18.85 36.18 -16.21
C GLN A 133 18.48 35.33 -15.00
N MET A 134 19.10 34.18 -14.77
CA MET A 134 18.89 33.42 -13.52
C MET A 134 19.68 34.03 -12.37
N GLN A 135 19.11 35.05 -11.75
CA GLN A 135 19.59 35.56 -10.47
C GLN A 135 19.17 34.59 -9.37
N PHE A 136 20.02 33.62 -9.04
CA PHE A 136 19.85 32.82 -7.84
C PHE A 136 19.93 33.75 -6.62
N PRO A 137 18.90 33.80 -5.75
CA PRO A 137 19.01 34.56 -4.53
C PRO A 137 20.20 34.02 -3.75
N ALA A 138 21.16 34.90 -3.43
CA ALA A 138 22.30 34.53 -2.60
C ALA A 138 21.75 34.08 -1.24
N VAL A 139 21.82 32.78 -0.98
CA VAL A 139 21.42 32.20 0.31
C VAL A 139 22.45 32.68 1.33
N ASP A 140 22.00 33.49 2.28
CA ASP A 140 22.81 33.93 3.40
C ASP A 140 23.12 32.72 4.30
N LEU A 141 24.39 32.33 4.37
CA LEU A 141 24.87 31.18 5.16
C LEU A 141 25.16 31.57 6.61
N ASP A 142 25.23 32.87 6.91
CA ASP A 142 25.63 33.38 8.23
C ASP A 142 24.43 33.62 9.15
N SER A 143 23.19 33.42 8.65
CA SER A 143 21.95 33.56 9.43
C SER A 143 21.14 32.28 9.52
N GLU A 144 20.48 32.07 10.67
CA GLU A 144 19.59 30.92 10.88
C GLU A 144 18.32 31.07 10.03
N ALA A 145 18.05 30.06 9.20
CA ALA A 145 16.83 29.99 8.42
C ALA A 145 15.61 29.82 9.34
N ARG A 146 14.58 30.64 9.10
CA ARG A 146 13.31 30.57 9.84
C ARG A 146 12.24 29.92 8.98
N LEU A 147 11.39 29.11 9.61
CA LEU A 147 10.30 28.43 8.92
C LEU A 147 9.19 29.41 8.48
N TYR A 148 8.94 30.46 9.28
CA TYR A 148 7.93 31.48 9.01
C TYR A 148 8.40 32.86 9.45
N TYR A 149 7.83 33.90 8.84
CA TYR A 149 8.08 35.31 9.19
C TYR A 149 6.79 36.04 9.59
N THR A 150 5.62 35.51 9.23
CA THR A 150 4.31 36.08 9.60
C THR A 150 3.48 35.11 10.46
N ASN A 151 2.51 35.66 11.20
CA ASN A 151 1.58 34.84 12.00
C ASN A 151 0.70 33.93 11.12
N ALA A 152 0.31 34.40 9.92
CA ALA A 152 -0.46 33.61 8.98
C ALA A 152 0.33 32.41 8.43
N GLU A 153 1.62 32.59 8.13
CA GLU A 153 2.50 31.48 7.75
C GLU A 153 2.67 30.47 8.88
N ARG A 154 2.78 30.94 10.13
CA ARG A 154 2.89 30.07 11.31
C ARG A 154 1.66 29.15 11.43
N GLU A 155 0.45 29.70 11.35
CA GLU A 155 -0.80 28.93 11.44
C GLU A 155 -0.93 27.92 10.29
N LYS A 156 -0.47 28.29 9.09
CA LYS A 156 -0.41 27.39 7.95
C LYS A 156 0.52 26.20 8.22
N TYR A 157 1.73 26.44 8.71
CA TYR A 157 2.68 25.36 9.03
C TYR A 157 2.20 24.50 10.20
N GLU A 158 1.52 25.07 11.18
CA GLU A 158 0.92 24.32 12.30
C GLU A 158 -0.18 23.36 11.82
N SER A 159 -1.03 23.83 10.91
CA SER A 159 -2.06 22.99 10.28
C SER A 159 -1.45 21.89 9.43
N GLN A 160 -0.38 22.20 8.67
CA GLN A 160 0.38 21.21 7.88
C GLN A 160 1.11 20.19 8.78
N ALA A 161 1.68 20.62 9.90
CA ALA A 161 2.33 19.75 10.88
C ALA A 161 1.32 18.78 11.52
N THR A 162 0.11 19.25 11.80
CA THR A 162 -0.98 18.41 12.31
C THR A 162 -1.37 17.35 11.28
N LEU A 163 -1.54 17.74 10.01
CA LEU A 163 -1.82 16.79 8.92
C LEU A 163 -0.69 15.76 8.77
N PHE A 164 0.57 16.20 8.83
CA PHE A 164 1.74 15.31 8.80
C PHE A 164 1.69 14.29 9.94
N GLY A 165 1.44 14.74 11.17
CA GLY A 165 1.33 13.88 12.35
C GLY A 165 0.22 12.84 12.23
N ILE A 166 -0.94 13.22 11.69
CA ILE A 166 -2.07 12.31 11.47
C ILE A 166 -1.70 11.22 10.45
N ILE A 167 -1.05 11.56 9.33
CA ILE A 167 -0.64 10.59 8.31
C ILE A 167 0.37 9.58 8.88
N VAL A 168 1.36 10.06 9.64
CA VAL A 168 2.35 9.19 10.29
C VAL A 168 1.67 8.25 11.30
N ALA A 169 0.77 8.78 12.14
CA ALA A 169 0.04 7.97 13.10
C ALA A 169 -0.85 6.90 12.42
N LEU A 170 -1.47 7.25 11.28
CA LEU A 170 -2.28 6.32 10.49
C LEU A 170 -1.43 5.16 9.95
N GLU A 171 -0.22 5.42 9.44
CA GLU A 171 0.69 4.37 8.96
C GLU A 171 1.04 3.36 10.07
N TYR A 172 1.36 3.86 11.27
CA TYR A 172 1.67 2.98 12.39
C TYR A 172 0.45 2.20 12.87
N LEU A 173 -0.74 2.81 12.85
CA LEU A 173 -2.00 2.16 13.19
C LEU A 173 -2.29 1.01 12.22
N GLU A 174 -2.17 1.23 10.91
CA GLU A 174 -2.36 0.17 9.90
C GLU A 174 -1.37 -0.97 10.10
N ARG A 175 -0.08 -0.66 10.30
CA ARG A 175 0.94 -1.69 10.53
C ARG A 175 0.71 -2.48 11.81
N ALA A 176 0.20 -1.85 12.86
CA ALA A 176 -0.14 -2.52 14.11
C ALA A 176 -1.37 -3.43 13.94
N TYR A 177 -2.38 -2.99 13.18
CA TYR A 177 -3.56 -3.80 12.86
C TYR A 177 -3.20 -5.02 12.02
N VAL A 178 -2.37 -4.86 10.97
CA VAL A 178 -1.89 -5.98 10.13
C VAL A 178 -1.08 -7.01 10.93
N ARG A 179 -0.45 -6.59 12.03
CA ARG A 179 0.30 -7.46 12.95
C ARG A 179 -0.56 -8.06 14.06
N ASP A 180 -1.88 -7.83 14.03
CA ASP A 180 -2.83 -8.27 15.05
C ASP A 180 -2.48 -7.78 16.47
N ALA A 181 -1.79 -6.62 16.56
CA ALA A 181 -1.39 -6.02 17.82
C ALA A 181 -2.50 -5.16 18.45
N ILE A 182 -3.54 -4.83 17.67
CA ILE A 182 -4.68 -4.00 18.08
C ILE A 182 -5.95 -4.65 17.55
N ASN A 183 -6.98 -4.74 18.39
CA ASN A 183 -8.27 -5.33 18.01
C ASN A 183 -9.08 -4.37 17.11
N ALA A 184 -9.93 -4.92 16.24
CA ALA A 184 -10.81 -4.16 15.33
C ALA A 184 -11.72 -3.15 16.06
N ALA A 185 -12.14 -3.44 17.29
CA ALA A 185 -12.94 -2.51 18.10
C ALA A 185 -12.15 -1.25 18.55
N GLU A 186 -10.83 -1.37 18.69
CA GLU A 186 -9.91 -0.30 19.10
C GLU A 186 -9.26 0.40 17.90
N TYR A 187 -9.28 -0.25 16.73
CA TYR A 187 -8.86 0.31 15.45
C TYR A 187 -9.83 1.45 15.08
N GLY A 188 -9.43 2.66 15.47
CA GLY A 188 -10.33 3.79 15.62
C GLY A 188 -10.69 4.50 14.32
N LEU A 189 -12.00 4.64 14.10
CA LEU A 189 -12.66 5.52 13.12
C LEU A 189 -12.26 7.01 13.26
N ILE A 190 -11.66 7.39 14.39
CA ILE A 190 -11.37 8.77 14.79
C ILE A 190 -10.24 9.39 13.96
N LEU A 191 -9.17 8.64 13.65
CA LEU A 191 -8.03 9.21 12.91
C LEU A 191 -8.40 9.55 11.46
N LEU A 192 -9.27 8.75 10.83
CA LEU A 192 -9.78 9.01 9.49
C LEU A 192 -10.72 10.22 9.44
N SER A 193 -11.56 10.42 10.46
CA SER A 193 -12.44 11.60 10.51
C SER A 193 -11.66 12.88 10.80
N GLN A 194 -10.63 12.81 11.65
CA GLN A 194 -9.68 13.90 11.89
C GLN A 194 -8.90 14.24 10.61
N TYR A 195 -8.38 13.23 9.89
CA TYR A 195 -7.71 13.42 8.60
C TYR A 195 -8.58 14.17 7.60
N LYS A 196 -9.83 13.72 7.38
CA LYS A 196 -10.77 14.38 6.45
C LYS A 196 -11.07 15.83 6.83
N THR A 197 -11.12 16.12 8.14
CA THR A 197 -11.37 17.48 8.65
C THR A 197 -10.15 18.37 8.42
N MET A 198 -8.93 17.86 8.66
CA MET A 198 -7.69 18.59 8.39
C MET A 198 -7.41 18.80 6.91
N LEU A 199 -7.74 17.84 6.05
CA LEU A 199 -7.58 18.01 4.62
C LEU A 199 -8.44 19.16 4.08
N LYS A 200 -9.66 19.36 4.61
CA LYS A 200 -10.51 20.51 4.26
C LYS A 200 -9.94 21.83 4.76
N LEU A 201 -9.33 21.85 5.93
CA LEU A 201 -8.72 23.05 6.50
C LEU A 201 -7.46 23.49 5.73
N VAL A 202 -6.69 22.51 5.23
CA VAL A 202 -5.40 22.72 4.59
C VAL A 202 -5.51 22.77 3.05
N GLY A 203 -6.70 22.49 2.49
CA GLY A 203 -6.95 22.27 1.05
C GLY A 203 -6.45 23.39 0.12
N ASP A 204 -6.46 24.64 0.57
CA ASP A 204 -5.93 25.77 -0.21
C ASP A 204 -4.41 25.70 -0.43
N SER A 205 -3.70 24.99 0.44
CA SER A 205 -2.24 24.84 0.41
C SER A 205 -1.75 23.45 0.01
N VAL A 206 -2.65 22.47 0.04
CA VAL A 206 -2.37 21.06 -0.24
C VAL A 206 -3.45 20.54 -1.19
N PRO A 207 -3.22 20.59 -2.51
CA PRO A 207 -4.22 20.18 -3.49
C PRO A 207 -4.45 18.65 -3.52
N SER A 208 -3.43 17.86 -3.17
CA SER A 208 -3.53 16.40 -3.07
C SER A 208 -2.63 15.87 -1.95
N VAL A 209 -3.06 14.76 -1.33
CA VAL A 209 -2.29 14.05 -0.30
C VAL A 209 -1.03 13.42 -0.89
N GLU A 210 -1.09 12.90 -2.13
CA GLU A 210 0.07 12.35 -2.82
C GLU A 210 1.15 13.42 -3.03
N GLU A 211 0.75 14.63 -3.41
CA GLU A 211 1.68 15.74 -3.58
C GLU A 211 2.28 16.19 -2.26
N PHE A 212 1.49 16.23 -1.18
CA PHE A 212 1.98 16.51 0.16
C PHE A 212 3.01 15.49 0.61
N MET A 213 2.70 14.20 0.46
CA MET A 213 3.62 13.11 0.81
C MET A 213 4.90 13.16 -0.01
N ARG A 214 4.82 13.49 -1.30
CA ARG A 214 6.00 13.70 -2.15
C ARG A 214 6.83 14.90 -1.69
N ARG A 215 6.17 16.02 -1.35
CA ARG A 215 6.84 17.27 -0.93
C ARG A 215 7.63 17.10 0.37
N TYR A 216 7.10 16.34 1.32
CA TYR A 216 7.74 16.06 2.60
C TYR A 216 8.50 14.72 2.64
N ASN A 217 8.65 14.06 1.48
CA ASN A 217 9.36 12.78 1.34
C ASN A 217 8.85 11.70 2.32
N MET A 218 7.52 11.54 2.40
CA MET A 218 6.82 10.59 3.26
C MET A 218 6.60 9.26 2.54
N ASP A 219 7.21 8.18 3.02
CA ASP A 219 7.02 6.81 2.51
C ASP A 219 6.02 6.05 3.41
N HIS A 220 4.73 6.32 3.21
CA HIS A 220 3.63 5.76 4.01
C HIS A 220 2.55 5.12 3.11
N PRO A 221 2.87 3.99 2.45
CA PRO A 221 1.96 3.37 1.50
C PRO A 221 0.68 2.82 2.15
N ALA A 222 0.72 2.39 3.42
CA ALA A 222 -0.46 1.87 4.10
C ALA A 222 -1.43 3.00 4.45
N ALA A 223 -0.91 4.14 4.93
CA ALA A 223 -1.70 5.34 5.16
C ALA A 223 -2.31 5.88 3.84
N LEU A 224 -1.53 5.89 2.75
CA LEU A 224 -2.01 6.34 1.45
C LEU A 224 -3.17 5.49 0.94
N HIS A 225 -3.02 4.15 0.99
CA HIS A 225 -4.10 3.23 0.60
C HIS A 225 -5.37 3.47 1.43
N ARG A 226 -5.23 3.62 2.75
CA ARG A 226 -6.37 3.89 3.65
C ARG A 226 -7.06 5.22 3.35
N VAL A 227 -6.29 6.25 3.04
CA VAL A 227 -6.81 7.58 2.69
C VAL A 227 -7.56 7.55 1.35
N GLN A 228 -7.05 6.83 0.35
CA GLN A 228 -7.68 6.68 -0.97
C GLN A 228 -8.99 5.89 -0.91
N VAL A 229 -9.01 4.82 -0.10
CA VAL A 229 -10.22 4.05 0.17
C VAL A 229 -11.27 4.90 0.91
N GLY A 230 -10.84 5.82 1.78
CA GLY A 230 -11.72 6.75 2.49
C GLY A 230 -12.63 6.09 3.53
N VAL A 231 -12.44 4.78 3.78
CA VAL A 231 -13.21 3.96 4.70
C VAL A 231 -12.23 3.15 5.60
N PRO A 232 -12.47 3.11 6.92
CA PRO A 232 -11.67 2.31 7.88
C PRO A 232 -11.55 0.83 7.50
N ALA A 233 -10.40 0.18 7.80
CA ALA A 233 -10.11 -1.25 7.53
C ALA A 233 -11.21 -2.16 8.07
N THR A 234 -11.54 -1.94 9.34
CA THR A 234 -12.89 -1.52 9.69
C THR A 234 -13.97 -2.22 8.93
N ILE A 235 -14.50 -1.48 7.96
CA ILE A 235 -15.70 -1.75 7.16
C ILE A 235 -15.36 -2.52 5.88
N GLU A 236 -14.11 -2.50 5.42
CA GLU A 236 -13.66 -3.34 4.31
C GLU A 236 -13.47 -4.80 4.72
N HIS A 237 -13.14 -5.06 5.99
CA HIS A 237 -12.92 -6.40 6.55
C HIS A 237 -13.90 -6.78 7.68
N SER A 238 -14.83 -5.90 8.11
CA SER A 238 -15.85 -6.24 9.14
C SER A 238 -17.04 -7.04 8.64
N SER A 239 -17.04 -7.54 7.40
CA SER A 239 -17.89 -8.68 7.07
C SER A 239 -17.61 -9.87 8.01
N ASP A 240 -16.38 -9.99 8.54
CA ASP A 240 -15.94 -11.24 9.15
C ASP A 240 -15.84 -11.19 10.69
N GLN A 241 -15.68 -10.02 11.32
CA GLN A 241 -15.44 -9.97 12.77
C GLN A 241 -16.52 -9.26 13.60
N GLN A 242 -17.08 -8.13 13.14
CA GLN A 242 -18.16 -7.44 13.87
C GLN A 242 -19.54 -8.04 13.54
N GLY A 243 -19.70 -8.52 12.30
CA GLY A 243 -20.79 -9.41 11.93
C GLY A 243 -20.78 -10.72 12.72
N SER A 244 -19.63 -11.25 13.15
CA SER A 244 -19.55 -12.57 13.80
C SER A 244 -20.22 -12.61 15.17
N ALA A 245 -20.07 -11.59 16.03
CA ALA A 245 -20.70 -11.59 17.36
C ALA A 245 -22.22 -11.39 17.29
N GLU A 246 -22.70 -10.47 16.44
CA GLU A 246 -24.14 -10.27 16.22
C GLU A 246 -24.76 -11.44 15.46
N THR A 247 -24.05 -12.01 14.48
CA THR A 247 -24.49 -13.21 13.75
C THR A 247 -24.52 -14.41 14.69
N ALA A 248 -23.52 -14.63 15.55
CA ALA A 248 -23.54 -15.69 16.55
C ALA A 248 -24.72 -15.54 17.53
N LYS A 249 -25.00 -14.30 17.96
CA LYS A 249 -26.20 -13.99 18.75
C LYS A 249 -27.48 -14.32 17.99
N TRP A 250 -27.61 -13.88 16.73
CA TRP A 250 -28.80 -14.15 15.92
C TRP A 250 -28.96 -15.64 15.60
N VAL A 251 -27.86 -16.37 15.40
CA VAL A 251 -27.83 -17.83 15.22
C VAL A 251 -28.34 -18.51 16.49
N ALA A 252 -27.85 -18.10 17.67
CA ALA A 252 -28.30 -18.65 18.95
C ALA A 252 -29.79 -18.37 19.19
N GLU A 253 -30.24 -17.13 19.01
CA GLU A 253 -31.65 -16.74 19.14
C GLU A 253 -32.54 -17.54 18.18
N THR A 254 -32.16 -17.66 16.91
CA THR A 254 -32.95 -18.38 15.90
C THR A 254 -32.99 -19.87 16.18
N THR A 255 -31.87 -20.46 16.58
CA THR A 255 -31.78 -21.88 17.00
C THR A 255 -32.68 -22.15 18.20
N GLN A 256 -32.68 -21.24 19.18
CA GLN A 256 -33.58 -21.33 20.32
C GLN A 256 -35.05 -21.27 19.88
N SER A 257 -35.42 -20.37 18.95
CA SER A 257 -36.79 -20.31 18.42
C SER A 257 -37.19 -21.60 17.70
N PHE A 258 -36.29 -22.23 16.93
CA PHE A 258 -36.52 -23.54 16.31
C PHE A 258 -36.82 -24.62 17.34
N ILE A 259 -35.92 -24.79 18.32
CA ILE A 259 -36.08 -25.79 19.39
C ILE A 259 -37.39 -25.54 20.15
N THR A 260 -37.63 -24.29 20.55
CA THR A 260 -38.83 -23.89 21.30
C THR A 260 -40.12 -24.20 20.53
N PHE A 261 -40.13 -24.00 19.20
CA PHE A 261 -41.29 -24.29 18.38
C PHE A 261 -41.51 -25.81 18.19
N MET A 262 -40.44 -26.56 17.92
CA MET A 262 -40.51 -28.02 17.78
C MET A 262 -40.94 -28.68 19.11
N ASP A 263 -40.43 -28.20 20.25
CA ASP A 263 -40.84 -28.67 21.58
C ASP A 263 -42.31 -28.40 21.85
N ALA A 264 -42.84 -27.23 21.45
CA ALA A 264 -44.27 -26.93 21.58
C ALA A 264 -45.14 -27.97 20.84
N LEU A 265 -44.75 -28.35 19.62
CA LEU A 265 -45.45 -29.39 18.85
C LEU A 265 -45.34 -30.77 19.50
N ASN A 266 -44.15 -31.13 20.02
CA ASN A 266 -43.92 -32.39 20.72
C ASN A 266 -44.70 -32.47 22.05
N LEU A 267 -44.91 -31.35 22.73
CA LEU A 267 -45.76 -31.22 23.91
C LEU A 267 -47.28 -31.19 23.59
N LYS A 268 -47.65 -31.39 22.33
CA LYS A 268 -49.03 -31.37 21.83
C LYS A 268 -49.73 -30.02 22.02
N LEU A 269 -48.99 -28.92 22.02
CA LEU A 269 -49.57 -27.58 21.89
C LEU A 269 -50.04 -27.42 20.44
N ARG A 270 -51.36 -27.45 20.22
CA ARG A 270 -51.97 -27.48 18.88
C ARG A 270 -52.84 -26.26 18.57
N ALA A 271 -53.16 -25.46 19.58
CA ALA A 271 -54.02 -24.28 19.42
C ALA A 271 -53.29 -23.14 18.70
N LYS A 272 -54.01 -22.40 17.86
CA LYS A 272 -53.47 -21.26 17.09
C LYS A 272 -52.82 -20.22 18.00
N ASP A 273 -53.47 -19.83 19.09
CA ASP A 273 -52.98 -18.81 20.02
C ASP A 273 -51.62 -19.17 20.65
N GLN A 274 -51.31 -20.46 20.77
CA GLN A 274 -50.04 -20.98 21.26
C GLN A 274 -48.97 -21.09 20.17
N LEU A 275 -49.36 -21.53 18.97
CA LEU A 275 -48.43 -21.78 17.86
C LEU A 275 -48.08 -20.52 17.08
N HIS A 276 -49.06 -19.64 16.82
CA HIS A 276 -48.88 -18.48 15.95
C HIS A 276 -47.80 -17.51 16.46
N PRO A 277 -47.79 -17.09 17.75
CA PRO A 277 -46.75 -16.18 18.25
C PRO A 277 -45.34 -16.78 18.14
N ARG A 278 -45.20 -18.09 18.40
CA ARG A 278 -43.91 -18.79 18.34
C ARG A 278 -43.41 -18.95 16.90
N LEU A 279 -44.31 -19.26 15.97
CA LEU A 279 -43.96 -19.35 14.54
C LEU A 279 -43.59 -17.97 13.97
N GLN A 280 -44.25 -16.91 14.43
CA GLN A 280 -43.94 -15.54 14.03
C GLN A 280 -42.57 -15.09 14.54
N GLU A 281 -42.23 -15.42 15.79
CA GLU A 281 -40.90 -15.18 16.35
C GLU A 281 -39.82 -15.91 15.54
N LEU A 282 -40.04 -17.19 15.25
CA LEU A 282 -39.16 -18.01 14.41
C LEU A 282 -38.95 -17.39 13.03
N MET A 283 -40.03 -16.98 12.35
CA MET A 283 -39.94 -16.31 11.04
C MET A 283 -39.17 -15.00 11.12
N THR A 284 -39.34 -14.24 12.21
CA THR A 284 -38.63 -12.97 12.43
C THR A 284 -37.14 -13.21 12.60
N GLY A 285 -36.71 -14.23 13.36
CA GLY A 285 -35.31 -14.62 13.47
C GLY A 285 -34.75 -15.12 12.14
N TYR A 286 -35.48 -15.99 11.46
CA TYR A 286 -35.11 -16.57 10.18
C TYR A 286 -34.91 -15.52 9.07
N ALA A 287 -35.75 -14.48 9.04
CA ALA A 287 -35.67 -13.41 8.05
C ALA A 287 -34.46 -12.47 8.21
N ARG A 288 -33.74 -12.52 9.34
CA ARG A 288 -32.53 -11.70 9.57
C ARG A 288 -31.35 -12.13 8.71
N PHE A 289 -31.32 -13.37 8.25
CA PHE A 289 -30.24 -13.90 7.41
C PHE A 289 -30.44 -13.49 5.96
N LYS A 290 -29.40 -12.94 5.32
CA LYS A 290 -29.46 -12.42 3.94
C LYS A 290 -29.78 -13.52 2.92
N ASP A 291 -29.26 -14.73 3.13
CA ASP A 291 -29.53 -15.87 2.26
C ASP A 291 -30.87 -16.58 2.56
N SER A 292 -31.62 -16.14 3.57
CA SER A 292 -32.91 -16.75 3.93
C SER A 292 -33.94 -16.72 2.80
N ALA A 293 -33.80 -15.80 1.85
CA ALA A 293 -34.66 -15.73 0.68
C ALA A 293 -34.42 -16.87 -0.34
N LYS A 294 -33.24 -17.50 -0.30
CA LYS A 294 -32.86 -18.60 -1.19
C LYS A 294 -33.24 -19.96 -0.62
N TRP A 295 -33.49 -20.03 0.70
CA TRP A 295 -33.79 -21.27 1.41
C TRP A 295 -35.26 -21.68 1.20
N GLU A 296 -35.49 -22.96 0.91
CA GLU A 296 -36.84 -23.51 0.69
C GLU A 296 -37.69 -23.44 1.98
N GLY A 297 -37.05 -23.60 3.14
CA GLY A 297 -37.68 -23.55 4.45
C GLY A 297 -38.49 -22.27 4.70
N ARG A 298 -38.07 -21.13 4.14
CA ARG A 298 -38.79 -19.86 4.25
C ARG A 298 -40.22 -19.95 3.71
N GLY A 299 -40.38 -20.55 2.53
CA GLY A 299 -41.67 -20.69 1.87
C GLY A 299 -42.62 -21.54 2.69
N LYS A 300 -42.10 -22.60 3.31
CA LYS A 300 -42.86 -23.50 4.19
C LYS A 300 -43.34 -22.78 5.45
N ILE A 301 -42.46 -22.08 6.16
CA ILE A 301 -42.79 -21.32 7.38
C ILE A 301 -43.89 -20.28 7.07
N VAL A 302 -43.76 -19.56 5.96
CA VAL A 302 -44.75 -18.56 5.53
C VAL A 302 -46.08 -19.22 5.19
N SER A 303 -46.08 -20.35 4.48
CA SER A 303 -47.30 -21.11 4.17
C SER A 303 -48.05 -21.49 5.45
N TRP A 304 -47.34 -21.98 6.47
CA TRP A 304 -47.94 -22.34 7.75
C TRP A 304 -48.46 -21.13 8.54
N LEU A 305 -47.77 -19.99 8.49
CA LEU A 305 -48.28 -18.73 9.05
C LEU A 305 -49.59 -18.30 8.39
N ILE A 306 -49.72 -18.47 7.07
CA ILE A 306 -50.96 -18.17 6.34
C ILE A 306 -52.07 -19.14 6.79
N THR A 307 -51.78 -20.43 6.89
CA THR A 307 -52.73 -21.44 7.38
C THR A 307 -53.22 -21.13 8.80
N LEU A 308 -52.32 -20.84 9.73
CA LEU A 308 -52.67 -20.47 11.10
C LEU A 308 -53.44 -19.14 11.15
N ASN A 309 -53.11 -18.17 10.29
CA ASN A 309 -53.85 -16.91 10.25
C ASN A 309 -55.31 -17.08 9.84
N ALA A 310 -55.62 -18.02 8.95
CA ALA A 310 -56.99 -18.32 8.50
C ALA A 310 -57.87 -18.99 9.58
N MET A 311 -57.27 -19.53 10.65
CA MET A 311 -57.97 -20.20 11.76
C MET A 311 -58.41 -19.20 12.85
N LYS A 312 -59.36 -19.57 13.71
CA LYS A 312 -59.67 -18.80 14.93
C LYS A 312 -58.65 -19.10 16.02
N ALA A 313 -58.52 -18.19 17.00
CA ALA A 313 -57.56 -18.33 18.09
C ALA A 313 -57.73 -19.64 18.89
N SER A 314 -58.97 -20.11 19.02
CA SER A 314 -59.33 -21.36 19.71
C SER A 314 -59.19 -22.62 18.87
N ASP A 315 -58.96 -22.49 17.56
CA ASP A 315 -58.92 -23.65 16.67
C ASP A 315 -57.56 -24.36 16.81
N GLU A 316 -57.61 -25.69 16.78
CA GLU A 316 -56.42 -26.54 16.86
C GLU A 316 -56.09 -27.15 15.49
N ILE A 317 -54.81 -27.31 15.20
CA ILE A 317 -54.36 -28.08 14.03
C ILE A 317 -54.56 -29.58 14.28
N SER A 318 -54.84 -30.34 13.22
CA SER A 318 -54.98 -31.80 13.34
C SER A 318 -53.65 -32.47 13.67
N GLU A 319 -53.68 -33.72 14.14
CA GLU A 319 -52.45 -34.46 14.43
C GLU A 319 -51.59 -34.68 13.17
N ASP A 320 -52.23 -34.91 12.03
CA ASP A 320 -51.51 -35.05 10.76
C ASP A 320 -50.89 -33.72 10.30
N GLN A 321 -51.60 -32.60 10.49
CA GLN A 321 -51.05 -31.27 10.24
C GLN A 321 -49.87 -30.96 11.17
N ALA A 322 -49.97 -31.33 12.45
CA ALA A 322 -48.88 -31.12 13.41
C ALA A 322 -47.62 -31.92 13.02
N ARG A 323 -47.78 -33.17 12.56
CA ARG A 323 -46.65 -33.98 12.06
C ARG A 323 -46.03 -33.39 10.80
N GLN A 324 -46.84 -32.91 9.85
CA GLN A 324 -46.33 -32.27 8.64
C GLN A 324 -45.61 -30.95 8.95
N LEU A 325 -46.19 -30.13 9.85
CA LEU A 325 -45.58 -28.89 10.31
C LEU A 325 -44.25 -29.15 11.00
N LEU A 326 -44.17 -30.15 11.89
CA LEU A 326 -42.91 -30.54 12.52
C LEU A 326 -41.85 -30.91 11.48
N PHE A 327 -42.22 -31.76 10.50
CA PHE A 327 -41.32 -32.18 9.43
C PHE A 327 -40.80 -31.00 8.59
N ASP A 328 -41.68 -30.08 8.19
CA ASP A 328 -41.31 -28.91 7.40
C ASP A 328 -40.36 -27.96 8.18
N ILE A 329 -40.58 -27.81 9.49
CA ILE A 329 -39.71 -26.98 10.36
C ILE A 329 -38.36 -27.64 10.62
N ASP A 330 -38.33 -28.96 10.84
CA ASP A 330 -37.10 -29.72 11.00
C ASP A 330 -36.22 -29.65 9.73
N HIS A 331 -36.85 -29.77 8.56
CA HIS A 331 -36.17 -29.55 7.28
C HIS A 331 -35.60 -28.13 7.16
N ALA A 332 -36.39 -27.11 7.50
CA ALA A 332 -35.94 -25.70 7.47
C ALA A 332 -34.78 -25.44 8.46
N TYR A 333 -34.77 -26.14 9.61
CA TYR A 333 -33.69 -26.09 10.59
C TYR A 333 -32.41 -26.72 10.06
N HIS A 334 -32.50 -27.90 9.41
CA HIS A 334 -31.35 -28.55 8.79
C HIS A 334 -30.75 -27.72 7.66
N GLU A 335 -31.58 -27.13 6.80
CA GLU A 335 -31.15 -26.22 5.74
C GLU A 335 -30.44 -24.99 6.32
N PHE A 336 -31.03 -24.38 7.36
CA PHE A 336 -30.42 -23.29 8.11
C PHE A 336 -29.05 -23.68 8.69
N PHE A 337 -28.95 -24.82 9.38
CA PHE A 337 -27.71 -25.25 9.99
C PHE A 337 -26.63 -25.59 8.96
N SER A 338 -27.02 -26.21 7.84
CA SER A 338 -26.13 -26.47 6.70
C SER A 338 -25.59 -25.18 6.09
N SER A 339 -26.40 -24.11 6.02
CA SER A 339 -25.96 -22.81 5.52
C SER A 339 -24.88 -22.16 6.41
N LEU A 340 -24.87 -22.46 7.70
CA LEU A 340 -23.86 -21.98 8.65
C LEU A 340 -22.54 -22.75 8.54
N GLY A 341 -22.58 -24.01 8.09
CA GLY A 341 -21.41 -24.90 7.99
C GLY A 341 -20.60 -24.77 6.70
N GLY A 342 -21.05 -23.99 5.70
CA GLY A 342 -20.52 -23.96 4.33
C GLY A 342 -19.15 -23.30 4.11
N GLY A 343 -18.38 -23.00 5.17
CA GLY A 343 -17.12 -22.27 5.06
C GLY A 343 -15.86 -23.09 4.79
N LYS A 344 -15.94 -24.36 4.39
CA LYS A 344 -14.73 -25.21 4.23
C LYS A 344 -14.34 -25.67 2.83
N ASP A 345 -15.18 -25.55 1.81
CA ASP A 345 -14.85 -26.13 0.50
C ASP A 345 -15.05 -25.14 -0.65
N SER A 346 -14.32 -24.02 -0.66
CA SER A 346 -13.97 -23.30 -1.90
C SER A 346 -13.13 -22.04 -1.64
N SER A 347 -11.80 -22.18 -1.57
CA SER A 347 -10.79 -21.34 -2.23
C SER A 347 -9.39 -21.75 -1.81
#